data_AF-A0A0F9NJS1-F1
#
_entry.id   AF-A0A0F9NJS1-F1
#
_cell.length_a   1.000
_cell.length_b   1.000
_cell.length_c   1.000
_cell.angle_alpha   90.00
_cell.angle_beta   90.00
_cell.angle_gamma   90.00
#
_symmetry.space_group_name_H-M   'P 1'
#
loop_
_entity.id
_entity.type
_entity.pdbx_description
1 polymer ?
#
loop_
_entity_poly.entity_id
_entity_poly.type
_entity_poly.pdbx_seq_one_letter_code
_entity_poly.pdbx_strand_id
1 'polypeptide(L)'
;MAENFEQTVRTRQVFYIPGYDPIHPRRYRELYRKEGAEQARISDYQIGLKPKTTKGNYGWRVTSHIDGADVDAQVEVLVWSDIVRISMSNSILATYRQLVQTAWVYIASGALWRLMQLRKGPVIAALYPVGMLLLQLLVAFVSGLLVYEAVTYFWGPPWFKGIAGALGVVTGWYILKWFKKKDGKFFAYYLMHDYAFGAATRGAYPPELETRIDEFGDAIAKALTSNVDEVLVVGHSSGAHLAVSILA
;
A
#
# COMPACT_ATOMS: atom_id res chain seq x y z
N MET A 1 2.88 9.75 41.03
CA MET A 1 1.53 10.00 40.47
C MET A 1 1.75 10.88 39.27
N ALA A 2 1.41 10.44 38.06
CA ALA A 2 1.48 11.32 36.89
C ALA A 2 0.36 12.36 37.05
N GLU A 3 0.70 13.64 37.06
CA GLU A 3 -0.31 14.69 36.97
C GLU A 3 -1.06 14.48 35.65
N ASN A 4 -2.38 14.26 35.74
CA ASN A 4 -3.27 14.27 34.59
C ASN A 4 -3.33 15.73 34.11
N PHE A 5 -2.45 16.11 33.20
CA PHE A 5 -2.62 17.33 32.45
C PHE A 5 -3.82 17.14 31.53
N GLU A 6 -4.99 17.65 31.93
CA GLU A 6 -6.08 17.90 30.98
C GLU A 6 -5.63 19.03 30.04
N GLN A 7 -4.86 18.67 29.01
CA GLN A 7 -4.52 19.60 27.94
C GLN A 7 -5.74 19.75 27.03
N THR A 8 -6.35 20.92 27.05
CA THR A 8 -7.39 21.27 26.07
C THR A 8 -6.74 21.57 24.73
N VAL A 9 -6.98 20.72 23.72
CA VAL A 9 -6.51 20.93 22.35
C VAL A 9 -7.53 21.78 21.61
N ARG A 10 -7.14 22.99 21.18
CA ARG A 10 -7.97 23.85 20.29
C ARG A 10 -7.40 23.96 18.90
N THR A 11 -6.08 23.79 18.77
CA THR A 11 -5.34 23.89 17.51
C THR A 11 -4.46 22.67 17.32
N ARG A 12 -4.57 22.02 16.16
CA ARG A 12 -3.87 20.77 15.85
C ARG A 12 -3.21 20.84 14.48
N GLN A 13 -1.95 20.42 14.39
CA GLN A 13 -1.33 20.07 13.13
C GLN A 13 -1.35 18.54 12.98
N VAL A 14 -1.96 18.02 11.91
CA VAL A 14 -2.05 16.60 11.63
C VAL A 14 -1.19 16.25 10.42
N PHE A 15 -0.30 15.27 10.57
CA PHE A 15 0.45 14.68 9.48
C PHE A 15 -0.02 13.26 9.23
N TYR A 16 -0.64 13.03 8.08
CA TYR A 16 -1.05 11.71 7.63
C TYR A 16 0.00 11.13 6.68
N ILE A 17 0.57 9.97 7.06
CA ILE A 17 1.55 9.24 6.28
C ILE A 17 0.87 8.00 5.68
N PRO A 18 0.59 7.99 4.37
CA PRO A 18 -0.03 6.86 3.72
C PRO A 18 0.95 5.68 3.61
N GLY A 19 0.40 4.49 3.38
CA GLY A 19 1.17 3.30 3.05
C GLY A 19 1.67 3.31 1.61
N TYR A 20 1.95 2.12 1.08
CA TYR A 20 2.40 1.86 -0.28
C TYR A 20 1.27 2.12 -1.27
N ASP A 21 0.89 3.38 -1.44
CA ASP A 21 -0.30 3.80 -2.17
C ASP A 21 0.06 4.73 -3.34
N PRO A 22 -0.22 4.33 -4.59
CA PRO A 22 0.06 5.16 -5.75
C PRO A 22 -0.94 6.31 -5.92
N ILE A 23 -1.99 6.46 -5.10
CA ILE A 23 -3.04 7.46 -5.37
C ILE A 23 -2.58 8.90 -5.13
N HIS A 24 -3.20 9.82 -5.87
CA HIS A 24 -2.96 11.25 -5.71
C HIS A 24 -3.54 11.76 -4.37
N PRO A 25 -2.86 12.68 -3.65
CA PRO A 25 -3.27 13.09 -2.30
C PRO A 25 -4.68 13.68 -2.20
N ARG A 26 -5.20 14.28 -3.27
CA ARG A 26 -6.61 14.71 -3.39
C ARG A 26 -7.62 13.61 -3.06
N ARG A 27 -7.30 12.34 -3.31
CA ARG A 27 -8.19 11.21 -2.99
C ARG A 27 -8.37 11.06 -1.47
N TYR A 28 -7.33 11.29 -0.66
CA TYR A 28 -7.46 11.30 0.80
C TYR A 28 -8.38 12.41 1.30
N ARG A 29 -8.29 13.61 0.71
CA ARG A 29 -9.21 14.72 1.04
C ARG A 29 -10.66 14.38 0.73
N GLU A 30 -10.94 13.79 -0.43
CA GLU A 30 -12.31 13.41 -0.80
C GLU A 30 -12.86 12.28 0.07
N LEU A 31 -12.01 11.31 0.44
CA LEU A 31 -12.37 10.29 1.43
C LEU A 31 -12.67 10.94 2.78
N TYR A 32 -11.79 11.81 3.28
CA TYR A 32 -12.02 12.51 4.55
C TYR A 32 -13.31 13.34 4.52
N ARG A 33 -13.56 14.06 3.43
CA ARG A 33 -14.79 14.87 3.28
C ARG A 33 -16.05 14.02 3.31
N LYS A 34 -16.06 12.89 2.59
CA LYS A 34 -17.23 12.02 2.49
C LYS A 34 -17.42 11.19 3.77
N GLU A 35 -16.39 10.45 4.16
CA GLU A 35 -16.45 9.51 5.28
C GLU A 35 -16.41 10.24 6.63
N GLY A 36 -15.74 11.40 6.73
CA GLY A 36 -15.75 12.22 7.95
C GLY A 36 -17.12 12.84 8.23
N ALA A 37 -17.87 13.25 7.19
CA ALA A 37 -19.24 13.72 7.36
C ALA A 37 -20.19 12.59 7.79
N GLU A 38 -19.99 11.38 7.26
CA GLU A 38 -20.75 10.21 7.67
C GLU A 38 -20.43 9.79 9.11
N GLN A 39 -19.16 9.82 9.51
CA GLN A 39 -18.76 9.56 10.90
C GLN A 39 -19.36 10.59 11.85
N ALA A 40 -19.38 11.87 11.46
CA ALA A 40 -20.00 12.95 12.23
C ALA A 40 -21.49 12.72 12.49
N ARG A 41 -22.21 12.18 11.48
CA ARG A 41 -23.62 11.79 11.60
C ARG A 41 -23.82 10.61 12.54
N ILE A 42 -22.91 9.64 12.55
CA ILE A 42 -23.00 8.45 13.40
C ILE A 42 -22.69 8.79 14.85
N SER A 43 -21.68 9.65 15.08
CA SER A 43 -21.16 9.98 16.40
C SER A 43 -21.70 11.30 16.98
N ASP A 44 -22.67 11.94 16.30
CA ASP A 44 -23.33 13.17 16.73
C ASP A 44 -22.39 14.35 17.04
N TYR A 45 -21.48 14.65 16.10
CA TYR A 45 -20.60 15.81 16.18
C TYR A 45 -20.65 16.65 14.90
N GLN A 46 -20.08 17.86 14.93
CA GLN A 46 -20.02 18.73 13.74
C GLN A 46 -18.62 18.72 13.14
N ILE A 47 -18.54 18.69 11.81
CA ILE A 47 -17.28 18.79 11.08
C ILE A 47 -17.44 19.61 9.80
N GLY A 48 -16.50 20.53 9.58
CA GLY A 48 -16.40 21.36 8.40
C GLY A 48 -15.01 21.21 7.77
N LEU A 49 -14.95 21.21 6.44
CA LEU A 49 -13.71 21.08 5.70
C LEU A 49 -13.52 22.24 4.73
N LYS A 50 -12.36 22.90 4.81
CA LYS A 50 -11.96 23.98 3.89
C LYS A 50 -10.65 23.63 3.20
N PRO A 51 -10.42 24.09 1.96
CA PRO A 51 -9.10 23.96 1.32
C PRO A 51 -8.00 24.58 2.19
N LYS A 52 -6.81 23.98 2.17
CA LYS A 52 -5.61 24.62 2.75
C LYS A 52 -5.26 25.86 1.94
N THR A 53 -4.89 26.93 2.62
CA THR A 53 -4.51 28.23 2.01
C THR A 53 -3.01 28.48 2.01
N THR A 54 -2.24 27.68 2.74
CA THR A 54 -0.78 27.81 2.88
C THR A 54 -0.03 26.90 1.90
N LYS A 55 1.20 27.28 1.57
CA LYS A 55 2.12 26.49 0.71
C LYS A 55 2.63 25.24 1.47
N GLY A 56 3.23 24.31 0.73
CA GLY A 56 3.83 23.08 1.27
C GLY A 56 3.04 21.83 0.89
N ASN A 57 3.03 20.83 1.76
CA ASN A 57 2.35 19.56 1.51
C ASN A 57 0.87 19.76 1.20
N TYR A 58 0.33 18.86 0.36
CA TYR A 58 -1.10 18.84 0.07
C TYR A 58 -1.89 18.60 1.36
N GLY A 59 -2.94 19.38 1.56
CA GLY A 59 -3.68 19.36 2.81
C GLY A 59 -5.00 20.10 2.77
N TRP A 60 -5.68 20.13 3.91
CA TRP A 60 -6.93 20.83 4.13
C TRP A 60 -7.08 21.24 5.60
N ARG A 61 -7.95 22.22 5.86
CA ARG A 61 -8.34 22.64 7.21
C ARG A 61 -9.63 21.94 7.60
N VAL A 62 -9.70 21.48 8.84
CA VAL A 62 -10.86 20.87 9.46
C VAL A 62 -11.24 21.70 10.69
N THR A 63 -12.50 22.08 10.77
CA THR A 63 -13.08 22.67 11.98
C THR A 63 -14.11 21.69 12.52
N SER A 64 -14.01 21.31 13.79
CA SER A 64 -14.95 20.36 14.39
C SER A 64 -15.42 20.82 15.75
N HIS A 65 -16.67 20.49 16.08
CA HIS A 65 -17.24 20.62 17.42
C HIS A 65 -17.54 19.22 17.93
N ILE A 66 -16.74 18.71 18.86
CA ILE A 66 -16.82 17.34 19.40
C ILE A 66 -16.77 17.45 20.92
N ASP A 67 -17.69 16.79 21.62
CA ASP A 67 -17.74 16.75 23.09
C ASP A 67 -17.67 18.14 23.77
N GLY A 68 -18.31 19.15 23.16
CA GLY A 68 -18.35 20.53 23.68
C GLY A 68 -17.10 21.36 23.41
N ALA A 69 -16.12 20.83 22.67
CA ALA A 69 -14.88 21.52 22.32
C ALA A 69 -14.80 21.82 20.82
N ASP A 70 -14.42 23.06 20.50
CA ASP A 70 -14.08 23.47 19.13
C ASP A 70 -12.59 23.22 18.87
N VAL A 71 -12.30 22.47 17.80
CA VAL A 71 -10.93 22.16 17.35
C VAL A 71 -10.73 22.61 15.92
N ASP A 72 -9.64 23.34 15.70
CA ASP A 72 -9.11 23.67 14.39
C ASP A 72 -7.90 22.81 14.05
N ALA A 73 -8.04 21.95 13.04
CA ALA A 73 -6.97 21.07 12.60
C ALA A 73 -6.50 21.42 11.18
N GLN A 74 -5.19 21.54 11.01
CA GLN A 74 -4.53 21.57 9.70
C GLN A 74 -4.06 20.16 9.37
N VAL A 75 -4.65 19.52 8.35
CA VAL A 75 -4.27 18.19 7.91
C VAL A 75 -3.34 18.28 6.70
N GLU A 76 -2.19 17.65 6.79
CA GLU A 76 -1.22 17.50 5.72
C GLU A 76 -0.98 16.03 5.40
N VAL A 77 -0.87 15.72 4.11
CA VAL A 77 -0.51 14.37 3.65
C VAL A 77 0.96 14.36 3.26
N LEU A 78 1.73 13.54 3.95
CA LEU A 78 3.15 13.29 3.68
C LEU A 78 3.27 12.21 2.60
N VAL A 79 3.09 12.61 1.34
CA VAL A 79 3.01 11.68 0.21
C VAL A 79 4.38 11.23 -0.30
N TRP A 80 4.47 9.93 -0.58
CA TRP A 80 5.60 9.29 -1.27
C TRP A 80 5.12 8.45 -2.47
N SER A 81 3.93 8.80 -2.99
CA SER A 81 3.26 8.09 -4.09
C SER A 81 4.06 8.08 -5.41
N ASP A 82 4.97 9.03 -5.59
CA ASP A 82 5.93 9.08 -6.69
C ASP A 82 6.89 7.88 -6.65
N ILE A 83 7.48 7.61 -5.49
CA ILE A 83 8.38 6.46 -5.26
C ILE A 83 7.60 5.15 -5.43
N VAL A 84 6.39 5.09 -4.87
CA VAL A 84 5.49 3.93 -5.03
C VAL A 84 5.19 3.67 -6.52
N ARG A 85 4.78 4.68 -7.28
CA ARG A 85 4.44 4.53 -8.71
C ARG A 85 5.61 4.02 -9.54
N ILE A 86 6.82 4.52 -9.29
CA ILE A 86 8.02 4.09 -10.00
C ILE A 86 8.29 2.60 -9.72
N SER A 87 8.23 2.19 -8.45
CA SER A 87 8.50 0.80 -8.05
C SER A 87 7.44 -0.20 -8.53
N MET A 88 6.20 0.24 -8.79
CA MET A 88 5.10 -0.60 -9.29
C MET A 88 5.16 -0.93 -10.80
N SER A 89 6.07 -0.33 -11.58
CA SER A 89 6.07 -0.43 -13.04
C SER A 89 6.60 -1.78 -13.59
N ASN A 90 5.91 -2.88 -13.31
CA ASN A 90 6.45 -4.23 -13.58
C ASN A 90 5.64 -5.06 -14.58
N SER A 91 6.35 -5.85 -15.38
CA SER A 91 5.77 -6.88 -16.25
C SER A 91 5.29 -8.10 -15.43
N ILE A 92 4.54 -9.01 -16.06
CA ILE A 92 4.12 -10.26 -15.40
C ILE A 92 5.35 -11.05 -14.92
N LEU A 93 6.35 -11.21 -15.79
CA LEU A 93 7.59 -11.91 -15.47
C LEU A 93 8.37 -11.21 -14.34
N ALA A 94 8.44 -9.88 -14.36
CA ALA A 94 9.09 -9.13 -13.29
C ALA A 94 8.40 -9.35 -11.92
N THR A 95 7.07 -9.48 -11.91
CA THR A 95 6.32 -9.78 -10.68
C THR A 95 6.63 -11.17 -10.13
N TYR A 96 6.71 -12.19 -10.98
CA TYR A 96 7.11 -13.53 -10.54
C TYR A 96 8.59 -13.58 -10.10
N ARG A 97 9.47 -12.82 -10.74
CA ARG A 97 10.85 -12.65 -10.26
C ARG A 97 10.88 -11.99 -8.87
N GLN A 98 10.08 -10.95 -8.67
CA GLN A 98 9.91 -10.31 -7.36
C GLN A 98 9.37 -11.28 -6.31
N LEU A 99 8.41 -12.15 -6.65
CA LEU A 99 7.92 -13.20 -5.76
C LEU A 99 9.06 -14.09 -5.30
N VAL A 100 9.86 -14.61 -6.24
CA VAL A 100 11.00 -15.50 -5.91
C VAL A 100 12.05 -14.77 -5.06
N GLN A 101 12.42 -13.54 -5.44
CA GLN A 101 13.38 -12.72 -4.69
C GLN A 101 12.89 -12.40 -3.28
N THR A 102 11.62 -12.05 -3.14
CA THR A 102 10.99 -11.71 -1.85
C THR A 102 10.95 -12.95 -0.96
N ALA A 103 10.50 -14.09 -1.49
CA ALA A 103 10.51 -15.36 -0.77
C ALA A 103 11.92 -15.73 -0.30
N TRP A 104 12.92 -15.60 -1.18
CA TRP A 104 14.33 -15.82 -0.84
C TRP A 104 14.79 -14.92 0.31
N VAL A 105 14.55 -13.60 0.23
CA VAL A 105 14.95 -12.65 1.28
C VAL A 105 14.28 -12.99 2.60
N TYR A 106 12.99 -13.32 2.59
CA TYR A 106 12.23 -13.66 3.79
C TYR A 106 12.71 -14.97 4.44
N ILE A 107 13.02 -15.98 3.64
CA ILE A 107 13.54 -17.27 4.12
C ILE A 107 14.97 -17.11 4.63
N ALA A 108 15.87 -16.52 3.83
CA ALA A 108 17.29 -16.41 4.14
C ALA A 108 17.59 -15.51 5.36
N SER A 109 16.75 -14.50 5.61
CA SER A 109 16.85 -13.63 6.81
C SER A 109 16.18 -14.22 8.06
N GLY A 110 15.40 -15.31 7.91
CA GLY A 110 14.52 -15.82 8.96
C GLY A 110 13.30 -14.96 9.24
N ALA A 111 13.04 -13.90 8.45
CA ALA A 111 11.84 -13.07 8.58
C ALA A 111 10.55 -13.88 8.36
N LEU A 112 10.55 -14.87 7.45
CA LEU A 112 9.41 -15.77 7.25
C LEU A 112 9.04 -16.52 8.54
N TRP A 113 10.04 -17.01 9.28
CA TRP A 113 9.77 -17.77 10.50
C TRP A 113 9.17 -16.89 11.60
N ARG A 114 9.65 -15.66 11.73
CA ARG A 114 9.09 -14.66 12.65
C ARG A 114 7.68 -14.23 12.23
N LEU A 115 7.45 -14.07 10.93
CA LEU A 115 6.12 -13.80 10.38
C LEU A 115 5.13 -14.91 10.76
N MET A 116 5.52 -16.18 10.61
CA MET A 116 4.67 -17.33 10.93
C MET A 116 4.33 -17.45 12.44
N GLN A 117 5.07 -16.77 13.32
CA GLN A 117 4.78 -16.69 14.76
C GLN A 117 3.72 -15.63 15.10
N LEU A 118 3.34 -14.77 14.16
CA LEU A 118 2.28 -13.78 14.36
C LEU A 118 0.90 -14.44 14.42
N ARG A 119 -0.11 -13.66 14.82
CA ARG A 119 -1.51 -14.09 14.76
C ARG A 119 -1.89 -14.49 13.34
N LYS A 120 -2.83 -15.44 13.22
CA LYS A 120 -3.25 -16.03 11.94
C LYS A 120 -3.66 -14.99 10.89
N GLY A 121 -4.33 -13.91 11.30
CA GLY A 121 -4.78 -12.84 10.39
C GLY A 121 -3.63 -12.20 9.60
N PRO A 122 -2.66 -11.55 10.25
CA PRO A 122 -1.46 -11.01 9.61
C PRO A 122 -0.70 -12.02 8.73
N VAL A 123 -0.58 -13.27 9.18
CA VAL A 123 0.09 -14.32 8.40
C VAL A 123 -0.65 -14.59 7.07
N ILE A 124 -1.98 -14.73 7.13
CA ILE A 124 -2.80 -14.95 5.93
C ILE A 124 -2.71 -13.75 4.98
N ALA A 125 -2.79 -12.53 5.51
CA ALA A 125 -2.65 -11.31 4.71
C ALA A 125 -1.29 -11.26 3.99
N ALA A 126 -0.21 -11.63 4.68
CA ALA A 126 1.13 -11.64 4.12
C ALA A 126 1.36 -12.73 3.06
N LEU A 127 0.76 -13.92 3.23
CA LEU A 127 0.90 -15.02 2.28
C LEU A 127 -0.08 -14.95 1.10
N TYR A 128 -1.13 -14.13 1.20
CA TYR A 128 -2.15 -13.98 0.16
C TYR A 128 -1.60 -13.69 -1.24
N PRO A 129 -0.75 -12.66 -1.48
CA PRO A 129 -0.26 -12.40 -2.84
C PRO A 129 0.57 -13.56 -3.40
N VAL A 130 1.34 -14.25 -2.55
CA VAL A 130 2.15 -15.42 -2.96
C VAL A 130 1.23 -16.56 -3.40
N GLY A 131 0.26 -16.93 -2.55
CA GLY A 131 -0.69 -17.99 -2.86
C GLY A 131 -1.52 -17.69 -4.11
N MET A 132 -2.00 -16.44 -4.24
CA MET A 132 -2.77 -16.00 -5.40
C MET A 132 -1.96 -16.01 -6.69
N LEU A 133 -0.71 -15.53 -6.68
CA LEU A 133 0.13 -15.57 -7.88
C LEU A 133 0.47 -17.01 -8.28
N LEU A 134 0.76 -17.88 -7.32
CA LEU A 134 0.99 -19.31 -7.61
C LEU A 134 -0.27 -19.99 -8.18
N LEU A 135 -1.45 -19.66 -7.67
CA LEU A 135 -2.73 -20.14 -8.20
C LEU A 135 -2.96 -19.66 -9.64
N GLN A 136 -2.68 -18.39 -9.94
CA GLN A 136 -2.80 -17.83 -11.29
C GLN A 136 -1.85 -18.54 -12.26
N LEU A 137 -0.61 -18.81 -11.84
CA LEU A 137 0.36 -19.56 -12.63
C LEU A 137 -0.11 -20.99 -12.89
N LEU A 138 -0.66 -21.66 -11.86
CA LEU A 138 -1.21 -23.00 -11.99
C LEU A 138 -2.39 -23.03 -12.97
N VAL A 139 -3.33 -22.09 -12.86
CA VAL A 139 -4.48 -22.00 -13.78
C VAL A 139 -4.02 -21.76 -15.21
N ALA A 140 -3.04 -20.88 -15.41
CA ALA A 140 -2.46 -20.62 -16.74
C ALA A 140 -1.79 -21.87 -17.32
N PHE A 141 -1.02 -22.60 -16.50
CA PHE A 141 -0.34 -23.82 -16.90
C PHE A 141 -1.33 -24.94 -17.26
N VAL A 142 -2.27 -25.25 -16.36
CA VAL A 142 -3.30 -26.29 -16.59
C VAL A 142 -4.14 -25.98 -17.83
N SER A 143 -4.54 -24.71 -18.01
CA SER A 143 -5.30 -24.33 -19.20
C SER A 143 -4.50 -24.48 -20.49
N GLY A 144 -3.21 -24.14 -20.47
CA GLY A 144 -2.30 -24.37 -21.59
C GLY A 144 -2.14 -25.85 -21.92
N LEU A 145 -2.02 -26.71 -20.91
CA LEU A 145 -1.98 -28.16 -21.07
C LEU A 145 -3.29 -28.70 -21.65
N LEU A 146 -4.45 -28.27 -21.15
CA LEU A 146 -5.75 -28.70 -21.67
C LEU A 146 -5.93 -28.32 -23.15
N VAL A 147 -5.47 -27.13 -23.56
CA VAL A 147 -5.47 -26.74 -24.97
C VAL A 147 -4.53 -27.64 -25.78
N TYR A 148 -3.33 -27.91 -25.28
CA TYR A 148 -2.37 -28.80 -25.94
C TYR A 148 -2.96 -30.21 -26.14
N GLU A 149 -3.52 -30.82 -25.08
CA GLU A 149 -4.15 -32.14 -25.12
C GLU A 149 -5.36 -32.15 -26.06
N ALA A 150 -6.25 -31.17 -25.96
CA ALA A 150 -7.41 -31.09 -26.86
C ALA A 150 -6.99 -30.99 -28.33
N VAL A 151 -6.02 -30.13 -28.64
CA VAL A 151 -5.55 -29.92 -30.02
C VAL A 151 -4.81 -31.15 -30.55
N THR A 152 -3.99 -31.82 -29.74
CA THR A 152 -3.23 -33.00 -30.17
C THR A 152 -4.03 -34.29 -30.16
N TYR A 153 -5.12 -34.37 -29.38
CA TYR A 153 -6.03 -35.52 -29.38
C TYR A 153 -6.78 -35.69 -30.71
N PHE A 154 -7.19 -34.58 -31.33
CA PHE A 154 -7.99 -34.61 -32.56
C PHE A 154 -7.15 -34.55 -33.85
N TRP A 155 -5.89 -34.07 -33.82
CA TRP A 155 -5.12 -33.71 -35.03
C TRP A 155 -3.74 -34.40 -35.10
N GLY A 156 -3.26 -34.57 -36.33
CA GLY A 156 -2.18 -35.50 -36.72
C GLY A 156 -0.71 -35.10 -36.46
N PRO A 157 0.18 -35.26 -37.47
CA PRO A 157 1.60 -35.66 -37.38
C PRO A 157 2.53 -34.91 -36.40
N PRO A 158 3.74 -35.44 -36.07
CA PRO A 158 4.60 -34.96 -34.98
C PRO A 158 4.93 -33.46 -34.97
N TRP A 159 5.03 -32.82 -36.14
CA TRP A 159 5.29 -31.37 -36.25
C TRP A 159 4.14 -30.51 -35.73
N PHE A 160 2.91 -31.04 -35.68
CA PHE A 160 1.73 -30.36 -35.17
C PHE A 160 1.75 -30.17 -33.64
N LYS A 161 2.50 -31.02 -32.91
CA LYS A 161 2.70 -30.88 -31.46
C LYS A 161 3.39 -29.56 -31.08
N GLY A 162 4.30 -29.07 -31.94
CA GLY A 162 4.95 -27.76 -31.73
C GLY A 162 3.97 -26.60 -31.78
N ILE A 163 3.02 -26.64 -32.74
CA ILE A 163 1.97 -25.62 -32.89
C ILE A 163 1.00 -25.69 -31.70
N ALA A 164 0.57 -26.89 -31.31
CA ALA A 164 -0.27 -27.09 -30.13
C ALA A 164 0.39 -26.56 -28.86
N GLY A 165 1.70 -26.79 -28.69
CA GLY A 165 2.49 -26.27 -27.58
C GLY A 165 2.53 -24.74 -27.58
N ALA A 166 2.77 -24.11 -28.73
CA ALA A 166 2.72 -22.66 -28.87
C ALA A 166 1.33 -22.09 -28.52
N LEU A 167 0.25 -22.74 -28.97
CA LEU A 167 -1.12 -22.35 -28.61
C LEU A 167 -1.39 -22.47 -27.11
N GLY A 168 -0.89 -23.53 -26.46
CA GLY A 168 -0.96 -23.68 -25.00
C GLY A 168 -0.26 -22.56 -24.25
N VAL A 169 0.98 -22.21 -24.67
CA VAL A 169 1.75 -21.09 -24.08
C VAL A 169 1.02 -19.75 -24.27
N VAL A 170 0.51 -19.49 -25.47
CA VAL A 170 -0.25 -18.28 -25.77
C VAL A 170 -1.50 -18.20 -24.88
N THR A 171 -2.22 -19.31 -24.72
CA THR A 171 -3.40 -19.41 -23.84
C THR A 171 -3.06 -19.06 -22.40
N GLY A 172 -2.02 -19.71 -21.84
CA GLY A 172 -1.56 -19.42 -20.48
C GLY A 172 -1.16 -17.95 -20.31
N TRP A 173 -0.45 -17.37 -21.28
CA TRP A 173 -0.08 -15.96 -21.25
C TRP A 173 -1.28 -15.01 -21.24
N TYR A 174 -2.32 -15.29 -22.05
CA TYR A 174 -3.54 -14.48 -22.05
C TYR A 174 -4.32 -14.59 -20.72
N ILE A 175 -4.31 -15.76 -20.08
CA ILE A 175 -4.90 -15.94 -18.75
C ILE A 175 -4.16 -15.07 -17.72
N LEU A 176 -2.83 -15.09 -17.71
CA LEU A 176 -2.04 -14.24 -16.80
C LEU A 176 -2.28 -12.75 -17.07
N LYS A 177 -2.37 -12.34 -18.34
CA LYS A 177 -2.75 -10.96 -18.71
C LYS A 177 -4.14 -10.59 -18.22
N TRP A 178 -5.09 -11.52 -18.28
CA TRP A 178 -6.44 -11.30 -17.77
C TRP A 178 -6.44 -11.11 -16.25
N PHE A 179 -5.72 -11.96 -15.50
CA PHE A 179 -5.59 -11.80 -14.05
C PHE A 179 -4.95 -10.47 -13.69
N LYS A 180 -3.84 -10.11 -14.35
CA LYS A 180 -3.20 -8.81 -14.15
C LYS A 180 -4.16 -7.64 -14.44
N LYS A 181 -4.95 -7.71 -15.50
CA LYS A 181 -5.97 -6.69 -15.82
C LYS A 181 -7.06 -6.60 -14.74
N LYS A 182 -7.33 -7.70 -14.03
CA LYS A 182 -8.31 -7.78 -12.93
C LYS A 182 -7.69 -7.52 -11.56
N ASP A 183 -6.42 -7.12 -11.48
CA ASP A 183 -5.73 -6.96 -10.21
C ASP A 183 -6.32 -5.84 -9.33
N GLY A 184 -7.05 -4.89 -9.88
CA GLY A 184 -7.85 -3.95 -9.07
C GLY A 184 -8.96 -4.59 -8.23
N LYS A 185 -9.22 -5.90 -8.40
CA LYS A 185 -10.12 -6.70 -7.55
C LYS A 185 -9.36 -7.76 -6.75
N PHE A 186 -8.30 -8.34 -7.31
CA PHE A 186 -7.54 -9.41 -6.67
C PHE A 186 -6.42 -8.89 -5.77
N PHE A 187 -5.85 -7.72 -6.06
CA PHE A 187 -4.73 -7.09 -5.34
C PHE A 187 -3.47 -7.97 -5.21
N ALA A 188 -3.33 -9.01 -6.01
CA ALA A 188 -2.20 -9.94 -5.93
C ALA A 188 -0.91 -9.29 -6.43
N TYR A 189 -0.96 -8.61 -7.59
CA TYR A 189 0.20 -7.88 -8.11
C TYR A 189 0.52 -6.67 -7.25
N TYR A 190 -0.50 -5.89 -6.89
CA TYR A 190 -0.34 -4.73 -6.00
C TYR A 190 0.35 -5.09 -4.68
N LEU A 191 -0.15 -6.09 -3.95
CA LEU A 191 0.45 -6.51 -2.68
C LEU A 191 1.83 -7.13 -2.88
N MET A 192 2.05 -7.86 -3.98
CA MET A 192 3.39 -8.38 -4.27
C MET A 192 4.41 -7.26 -4.50
N HIS A 193 4.02 -6.15 -5.14
CA HIS A 193 4.90 -4.98 -5.30
C HIS A 193 5.23 -4.32 -3.95
N ASP A 194 4.26 -4.22 -3.04
CA ASP A 194 4.47 -3.70 -1.68
C ASP A 194 5.53 -4.54 -0.92
N TYR A 195 5.34 -5.87 -0.84
CA TYR A 195 6.33 -6.74 -0.20
C TYR A 195 7.69 -6.73 -0.90
N ALA A 196 7.69 -6.67 -2.24
CA ALA A 196 8.92 -6.64 -3.02
C ALA A 196 9.70 -5.34 -2.83
N PHE A 197 9.02 -4.22 -2.57
CA PHE A 197 9.66 -2.93 -2.33
C PHE A 197 10.61 -2.99 -1.13
N GLY A 198 10.14 -3.47 0.03
CA GLY A 198 10.98 -3.65 1.21
C GLY A 198 12.02 -4.78 1.06
N ALA A 199 11.69 -5.85 0.34
CA ALA A 199 12.61 -6.96 0.12
C ALA A 199 13.77 -6.61 -0.83
N ALA A 200 13.59 -5.68 -1.76
CA ALA A 200 14.60 -5.28 -2.75
C ALA A 200 15.91 -4.81 -2.10
N THR A 201 15.80 -4.13 -0.96
CA THR A 201 16.89 -3.56 -0.15
C THR A 201 17.12 -4.33 1.15
N ARG A 202 16.56 -5.55 1.26
CA ARG A 202 16.66 -6.40 2.47
C ARG A 202 16.20 -5.70 3.76
N GLY A 203 15.20 -4.83 3.66
CA GLY A 203 14.62 -4.10 4.79
C GLY A 203 15.20 -2.71 5.05
N ALA A 204 16.25 -2.29 4.33
CA ALA A 204 16.68 -0.88 4.35
C ALA A 204 15.74 0.00 3.50
N TYR A 205 15.68 1.31 3.75
CA TYR A 205 14.96 2.20 2.84
C TYR A 205 15.81 2.49 1.59
N PRO A 206 15.20 2.57 0.39
CA PRO A 206 15.92 3.08 -0.77
C PRO A 206 16.29 4.55 -0.57
N PRO A 207 17.39 5.05 -1.18
CA PRO A 207 17.90 6.41 -0.94
C PRO A 207 16.84 7.51 -1.15
N GLU A 208 15.97 7.36 -2.15
CA GLU A 208 14.89 8.32 -2.41
C GLU A 208 13.86 8.38 -1.28
N LEU A 209 13.65 7.26 -0.57
CA LEU A 209 12.75 7.20 0.58
C LEU A 209 13.44 7.70 1.84
N GLU A 210 14.74 7.45 2.05
CA GLU A 210 15.51 8.07 3.15
C GLU A 210 15.44 9.60 3.05
N THR A 211 15.73 10.16 1.87
CA THR A 211 15.60 11.62 1.67
C THR A 211 14.19 12.12 1.96
N ARG A 212 13.16 11.36 1.56
CA ARG A 212 11.76 11.73 1.83
C ARG A 212 11.40 11.64 3.31
N ILE A 213 11.99 10.69 4.05
CA ILE A 213 11.84 10.57 5.51
C ILE A 213 12.43 11.81 6.20
N ASP A 214 13.62 12.26 5.80
CA ASP A 214 14.25 13.47 6.34
C ASP A 214 13.38 14.71 6.08
N GLU A 215 12.89 14.90 4.85
CA GLU A 215 11.98 15.99 4.48
C GLU A 215 10.68 15.99 5.33
N PHE A 216 10.17 14.81 5.67
CA PHE A 216 9.01 14.65 6.53
C PHE A 216 9.33 14.96 8.00
N GLY A 217 10.52 14.57 8.47
CA GLY A 217 11.04 14.93 9.79
C GLY A 217 11.12 16.44 9.97
N ASP A 218 11.70 17.14 8.99
CA ASP A 218 11.79 18.60 8.99
C ASP A 218 10.42 19.28 9.05
N ALA A 219 9.44 18.76 8.32
CA ALA A 219 8.07 19.28 8.33
C ALA A 219 7.41 19.13 9.72
N ILE A 220 7.61 17.99 10.38
CA ILE A 220 7.06 17.73 11.73
C ILE A 220 7.81 18.56 12.78
N ALA A 221 9.14 18.63 12.72
CA ALA A 221 9.95 19.45 13.62
C ALA A 221 9.56 20.94 13.55
N LYS A 222 9.29 21.44 12.34
CA LYS A 222 8.77 22.79 12.15
C LYS A 222 7.40 22.98 12.80
N ALA A 223 6.51 21.99 12.74
CA ALA A 223 5.21 22.08 13.39
C ALA A 223 5.32 22.07 14.93
N LEU A 224 6.26 21.31 15.49
CA LEU A 224 6.50 21.25 16.94
C LEU A 224 6.97 22.58 17.53
N THR A 225 7.56 23.45 16.71
CA THR A 225 7.98 24.82 17.10
C THR A 225 6.95 25.89 16.76
N SER A 226 5.81 25.50 16.18
CA SER A 226 4.73 26.41 15.83
C SER A 226 3.72 26.58 16.96
N ASN A 227 2.87 27.60 16.87
CA ASN A 227 1.83 27.87 17.86
C ASN A 227 0.61 26.96 17.64
N VAL A 228 0.76 25.67 17.94
CA VAL A 228 -0.30 24.67 17.96
C VAL A 228 -0.29 23.94 19.30
N ASP A 229 -1.46 23.54 19.78
CA ASP A 229 -1.56 22.78 21.04
C ASP A 229 -1.06 21.35 20.85
N GLU A 230 -1.23 20.78 19.64
CA GLU A 230 -0.88 19.40 19.36
C GLU A 230 -0.33 19.20 17.94
N VAL A 231 0.69 18.34 17.82
CA VAL A 231 1.14 17.76 16.56
C VAL A 231 0.79 16.27 16.56
N LEU A 232 -0.17 15.87 15.72
CA LEU A 232 -0.64 14.50 15.59
C LEU A 232 -0.07 13.84 14.34
N VAL A 233 0.68 12.76 14.51
CA VAL A 233 1.22 11.96 13.41
C VAL A 233 0.41 10.67 13.27
N VAL A 234 -0.17 10.45 12.09
CA VAL A 234 -1.03 9.30 11.78
C VAL A 234 -0.42 8.50 10.64
N GLY A 235 0.18 7.36 10.96
CA GLY A 235 0.68 6.41 9.96
C GLY A 235 -0.34 5.33 9.64
N HIS A 236 -0.57 5.07 8.34
CA HIS A 236 -1.47 4.00 7.88
C HIS A 236 -0.71 2.94 7.07
N SER A 237 -0.96 1.66 7.35
CA SER A 237 -0.28 0.53 6.71
C SER A 237 1.25 0.69 6.81
N SER A 238 2.01 0.61 5.70
CA SER A 238 3.45 0.87 5.70
C SER A 238 3.83 2.28 6.17
N GLY A 239 2.92 3.26 6.06
CA GLY A 239 3.10 4.58 6.64
C GLY A 239 3.23 4.57 8.16
N ALA A 240 2.77 3.51 8.85
CA ALA A 240 2.94 3.35 10.29
C ALA A 240 4.41 3.11 10.68
N HIS A 241 5.16 2.27 9.94
CA HIS A 241 6.58 2.10 10.23
C HIS A 241 7.40 3.29 9.75
N LEU A 242 7.01 3.93 8.64
CA LEU A 242 7.63 5.19 8.21
C LEU A 242 7.46 6.28 9.26
N ALA A 243 6.28 6.41 9.87
CA ALA A 243 6.05 7.36 10.96
C ALA A 243 7.01 7.15 12.13
N VAL A 244 7.29 5.89 12.50
CA VAL A 244 8.28 5.58 13.55
C VAL A 244 9.68 6.02 13.13
N SER A 245 10.09 5.76 11.89
CA SER A 245 11.40 6.17 11.39
C SER A 245 11.56 7.69 11.25
N ILE A 246 10.49 8.40 10.88
CA ILE A 246 10.49 9.87 10.78
C ILE A 246 10.62 10.54 12.16
N LEU A 247 10.12 9.87 13.21
CA LEU A 247 10.13 10.38 14.59
C LEU A 247 11.36 9.95 15.40
N ALA A 248 12.15 9.00 14.91
CA ALA A 248 13.33 8.47 15.57
C ALA A 248 14.55 9.36 15.35
#